data_AF-A0AAU6JL92-F1
#
_entry.id   AF-A0AAU6JL92-F1
#
_cell.length_a   1.000
_cell.length_b   1.000
_cell.length_c   1.000
_cell.angle_alpha   90.00
_cell.angle_beta   90.00
_cell.angle_gamma   90.00
#
_symmetry.space_group_name_H-M   'P 1'
#
loop_
_entity.id
_entity.type
_entity.pdbx_description
1 polymer ?
#
loop_
_entity_poly.entity_id
_entity_poly.type
_entity_poly.pdbx_seq_one_letter_code
_entity_poly.pdbx_strand_id
1 'polypeptide(L)'
;MTQIRLLLCKDCRTTEVLPAYQGDPRGDSVLEYAVAKHQYPNGERHFGRLYPIDGVDEDRWHSSAEIRDEILKRVWQQEGATGMEPWVYQAVDTLKADAMQCWRSRHRPETCSDFHSEKKLITPPTAGDRKAEGLPKWDKSNPTNQRYLCDYCPIRSVNEQKVRAKRGLYQ
;
A
#
# COMPACT_ATOMS: atom_id res chain seq x y z
N MET A 1 31.74 -3.75 -6.34
CA MET A 1 30.76 -2.70 -6.01
C MET A 1 29.51 -3.41 -5.55
N THR A 2 29.01 -3.12 -4.35
CA THR A 2 27.73 -3.66 -3.88
C THR A 2 26.60 -2.87 -4.53
N GLN A 3 25.66 -3.60 -5.13
CA GLN A 3 24.57 -3.01 -5.89
C GLN A 3 23.30 -3.82 -5.62
N ILE A 4 22.20 -3.12 -5.39
CA ILE A 4 20.86 -3.71 -5.40
C ILE A 4 20.07 -3.10 -6.54
N ARG A 5 18.93 -3.70 -6.86
CA ARG A 5 18.00 -3.17 -7.85
C ARG A 5 16.64 -2.98 -7.21
N LEU A 6 16.01 -1.85 -7.48
CA LEU A 6 14.67 -1.53 -6.99
C LEU A 6 13.67 -1.60 -8.13
N LEU A 7 12.74 -2.54 -8.05
CA LEU A 7 11.60 -2.64 -8.96
C LEU A 7 10.45 -1.80 -8.41
N LEU A 8 10.11 -0.73 -9.12
CA LEU A 8 9.00 0.15 -8.80
C LEU A 8 7.83 -0.14 -9.75
N CYS A 9 6.66 -0.41 -9.20
CA CYS A 9 5.42 -0.58 -9.96
C CYS A 9 4.53 0.66 -9.75
N LYS A 10 4.17 1.36 -10.82
CA LYS A 10 3.34 2.57 -10.73
C LYS A 10 1.88 2.27 -10.46
N ASP A 11 1.38 1.15 -10.98
CA ASP A 11 -0.02 0.75 -10.80
C ASP A 11 -0.27 0.21 -9.40
N CYS A 12 0.59 -0.70 -8.92
CA CYS A 12 0.51 -1.23 -7.55
C CYS A 12 1.02 -0.24 -6.50
N ARG A 13 1.84 0.73 -6.90
CA ARG A 13 2.58 1.65 -6.01
C ARG A 13 3.45 0.90 -5.00
N THR A 14 4.11 -0.14 -5.46
CA THR A 14 5.00 -1.00 -4.65
C THR A 14 6.44 -0.86 -5.09
N THR A 15 7.34 -1.12 -4.16
CA THR A 15 8.79 -1.19 -4.39
C THR A 15 9.31 -2.53 -3.89
N GLU A 16 9.93 -3.31 -4.77
CA GLU A 16 10.57 -4.59 -4.45
C GLU A 16 12.08 -4.49 -4.64
N VAL A 17 12.83 -5.11 -3.74
CA VAL A 17 14.29 -5.14 -3.81
C VAL A 17 14.71 -6.45 -4.46
N LEU A 18 15.63 -6.34 -5.42
CA LEU A 18 16.19 -7.45 -6.16
C LEU A 18 17.71 -7.43 -6.02
N PRO A 19 18.36 -8.59 -5.96
CA PRO A 19 19.82 -8.67 -5.94
C PRO A 19 20.39 -8.10 -7.25
N ALA A 20 21.65 -7.64 -7.25
CA ALA A 20 22.34 -7.32 -8.49
C ALA A 20 22.33 -8.50 -9.46
N TYR A 21 22.20 -8.19 -10.74
CA TYR A 21 22.29 -9.17 -11.81
C TYR A 21 23.12 -8.58 -12.94
N GLN A 22 24.16 -9.30 -13.35
CA GLN A 22 25.06 -8.95 -14.44
C GLN A 22 25.00 -10.07 -15.47
N GLY A 23 24.03 -9.97 -16.39
CA GLY A 23 23.77 -10.97 -17.42
C GLY A 23 22.72 -10.48 -18.42
N ASP A 24 22.35 -11.31 -19.39
CA ASP A 24 21.25 -10.99 -20.30
C ASP A 24 19.96 -10.79 -19.49
N PRO A 25 19.26 -9.65 -19.59
CA PRO A 25 18.00 -9.40 -18.89
C PRO A 25 16.95 -10.51 -19.06
N ARG A 26 17.00 -11.29 -20.15
CA ARG A 26 16.12 -12.44 -20.40
C ARG A 26 16.43 -13.65 -19.52
N GLY A 27 17.62 -13.72 -18.94
CA GLY A 27 18.06 -14.77 -18.02
C GLY A 27 17.85 -14.41 -16.54
N ASP A 28 17.26 -13.25 -16.25
CA ASP A 28 17.00 -12.79 -14.89
C ASP A 28 15.67 -13.35 -14.36
N SER A 29 15.73 -14.59 -13.90
CA SER A 29 14.57 -15.29 -13.34
C SER A 29 13.99 -14.62 -12.10
N VAL A 30 14.81 -13.91 -11.34
CA VAL A 30 14.37 -13.21 -10.12
C VAL A 30 13.53 -11.99 -10.49
N LEU A 31 13.97 -11.21 -11.48
CA LEU A 31 13.20 -10.11 -12.04
C LEU A 31 11.92 -10.62 -12.70
N GLU A 32 11.99 -11.70 -13.48
CA GLU A 32 10.81 -12.27 -14.15
C GLU A 32 9.75 -12.73 -13.15
N TYR A 33 10.16 -13.39 -12.07
CA TYR A 33 9.26 -13.79 -10.99
C TYR A 33 8.65 -12.57 -10.27
N ALA A 34 9.43 -11.52 -10.02
CA ALA A 34 8.93 -10.30 -9.40
C ALA A 34 7.89 -9.60 -10.29
N VAL A 35 8.18 -9.43 -11.59
CA VAL A 35 7.26 -8.81 -12.57
C VAL A 35 6.00 -9.65 -12.78
N ALA A 36 6.07 -10.98 -12.66
CA ALA A 36 4.90 -11.86 -12.79
C ALA A 36 3.80 -11.57 -11.76
N LYS A 37 4.15 -11.02 -10.59
CA LYS A 37 3.20 -10.61 -9.56
C LYS A 37 2.46 -9.30 -9.90
N HIS A 38 2.97 -8.55 -10.88
CA HIS A 38 2.48 -7.23 -11.27
C HIS A 38 1.72 -7.32 -12.60
N GLN A 39 0.54 -7.93 -12.55
CA GLN A 39 -0.34 -8.11 -13.70
C GLN A 39 -1.79 -7.81 -13.32
N TYR A 40 -2.52 -7.23 -14.27
CA TYR A 40 -3.96 -7.08 -14.19
C TYR A 40 -4.64 -8.45 -14.37
N PRO A 41 -5.91 -8.62 -13.95
CA PRO A 41 -6.65 -9.89 -14.12
C PRO A 41 -6.80 -10.36 -15.59
N ASN A 42 -6.61 -9.47 -16.56
CA ASN A 42 -6.63 -9.78 -18.00
C ASN A 42 -5.27 -10.29 -18.52
N GLY A 43 -4.25 -10.39 -17.67
CA GLY A 43 -2.88 -10.82 -18.04
C GLY A 43 -1.97 -9.71 -18.56
N GLU A 44 -2.44 -8.47 -18.67
CA GLU A 44 -1.58 -7.35 -19.02
C GLU A 44 -0.65 -6.98 -17.87
N ARG A 45 0.63 -6.69 -18.16
CA ARG A 45 1.61 -6.32 -17.15
C ARG A 45 1.41 -4.87 -16.70
N HIS A 46 1.60 -4.64 -15.40
CA HIS A 46 1.63 -3.28 -14.87
C HIS A 46 2.83 -2.49 -15.40
N PHE A 47 2.69 -1.17 -15.41
CA PHE A 47 3.77 -0.24 -15.72
C PHE A 47 4.71 -0.12 -14.53
N GLY A 48 5.98 -0.46 -14.76
CA GLY A 48 7.02 -0.38 -13.75
C GLY A 48 8.39 -0.03 -14.33
N ARG A 49 9.32 0.31 -13.43
CA ARG A 49 10.69 0.64 -13.78
C ARG A 49 11.65 0.02 -12.76
N LEU A 50 12.79 -0.45 -13.27
CA LEU A 50 13.86 -1.01 -12.46
C LEU A 50 14.98 0.02 -12.31
N TYR A 51 15.41 0.27 -11.08
CA TYR A 51 16.51 1.19 -10.77
C TYR A 51 17.72 0.42 -10.25
N PRO A 52 18.90 0.57 -10.86
CA PRO A 52 20.14 0.19 -10.20
C PRO A 52 20.45 1.15 -9.05
N ILE A 53 20.80 0.63 -7.89
CA ILE A 53 21.21 1.40 -6.72
C ILE A 53 22.62 0.98 -6.32
N ASP A 54 23.56 1.89 -6.51
CA ASP A 54 24.97 1.66 -6.23
C ASP A 54 25.33 1.99 -4.77
N GLY A 55 26.29 1.24 -4.21
CA GLY A 55 26.84 1.50 -2.88
C GLY A 55 25.98 1.01 -1.72
N VAL A 56 24.99 0.17 -2.02
CA VAL A 56 24.08 -0.45 -1.06
C VAL A 56 24.03 -1.94 -1.35
N ASP A 57 24.28 -2.76 -0.33
CA ASP A 57 24.00 -4.19 -0.34
C ASP A 57 22.68 -4.48 0.38
N GLU A 58 22.22 -5.72 0.27
CA GLU A 58 20.98 -6.21 0.85
C GLU A 58 20.98 -6.08 2.39
N ASP A 59 22.10 -6.40 3.05
CA ASP A 59 22.23 -6.28 4.50
C ASP A 59 22.07 -4.84 4.98
N ARG A 60 22.71 -3.88 4.30
CA ARG A 60 22.60 -2.44 4.59
C ARG A 60 21.20 -1.91 4.32
N TRP A 61 20.53 -2.42 3.28
CA TRP A 61 19.14 -2.07 2.98
C TRP A 61 18.17 -2.51 4.08
N HIS A 62 18.37 -3.70 4.66
CA HIS A 62 17.50 -4.23 5.72
C HIS A 62 17.82 -3.68 7.11
N SER A 63 19.08 -3.33 7.37
CA SER A 63 19.53 -2.83 8.68
C SER A 63 19.33 -1.33 8.89
N SER A 64 19.26 -0.54 7.82
CA SER A 64 19.25 0.94 7.90
C SER A 64 17.99 1.55 7.29
N ALA A 65 16.94 1.74 8.11
CA ALA A 65 15.69 2.35 7.67
C ALA A 65 15.88 3.76 7.09
N GLU A 66 16.80 4.55 7.66
CA GLU A 66 17.12 5.91 7.23
C GLU A 66 17.65 5.95 5.78
N ILE A 67 18.59 5.04 5.45
CA ILE A 67 19.17 4.93 4.11
C ILE A 67 18.11 4.50 3.10
N ARG A 68 17.26 3.54 3.49
CA ARG A 68 16.14 3.08 2.67
C ARG A 68 15.19 4.24 2.35
N ASP A 69 14.79 5.02 3.35
CA ASP A 69 13.86 6.14 3.17
C ASP A 69 14.46 7.22 2.27
N GLU A 70 15.75 7.53 2.42
CA GLU A 70 16.45 8.49 1.58
C GLU A 70 16.51 8.03 0.11
N ILE A 71 16.85 6.76 -0.13
CA ILE A 71 16.92 6.20 -1.49
C ILE A 71 15.53 6.19 -2.13
N LEU A 72 14.51 5.74 -1.41
CA LEU A 72 13.14 5.75 -1.91
C LEU A 72 12.70 7.17 -2.25
N LYS A 73 13.00 8.15 -1.39
CA LYS A 73 12.70 9.57 -1.67
C LYS A 73 13.37 10.05 -2.96
N ARG A 74 14.64 9.72 -3.18
CA ARG A 74 15.38 10.10 -4.41
C ARG A 74 14.78 9.44 -5.67
N VAL A 75 14.48 8.14 -5.60
CA VAL A 75 13.90 7.38 -6.72
C VAL A 75 12.51 7.94 -7.08
N TRP A 76 11.68 8.24 -6.08
CA TRP A 76 10.36 8.83 -6.29
C TRP A 76 10.43 10.28 -6.82
N GLN A 77 11.43 11.06 -6.41
CA GLN A 77 11.67 12.40 -6.97
C GLN A 77 12.07 12.34 -8.45
N GLN A 78 12.88 11.34 -8.85
CA GLN A 78 13.31 11.17 -10.25
C GLN A 78 12.17 10.80 -11.20
N GLU A 79 11.11 10.14 -10.72
CA GLU A 79 9.95 9.79 -11.55
C GLU A 79 9.01 10.96 -11.87
N GLY A 80 9.36 12.17 -11.41
CA GLY A 80 8.49 13.33 -11.46
C GLY A 80 7.48 13.28 -10.32
N ALA A 81 7.30 14.41 -9.64
CA ALA A 81 6.48 14.58 -8.45
C ALA A 81 4.97 14.28 -8.69
N THR A 82 4.64 13.00 -8.85
CA THR A 82 3.27 12.47 -8.92
C THR A 82 3.03 11.37 -7.87
N GLY A 83 4.07 10.99 -7.12
CA GLY A 83 3.97 10.09 -5.98
C GLY A 83 3.80 10.90 -4.69
N MET A 84 2.75 10.61 -3.93
CA MET A 84 2.49 11.19 -2.62
C MET A 84 3.74 11.13 -1.72
N GLU A 85 3.94 12.17 -0.91
CA GLU A 85 5.08 12.27 0.01
C GLU A 85 5.22 11.03 0.90
N PRO A 86 6.44 10.66 1.34
CA PRO A 86 6.71 9.46 2.15
C PRO A 86 5.78 9.25 3.36
N TRP A 87 5.28 10.33 3.98
CA TRP A 87 4.32 10.25 5.09
C TRP A 87 2.99 9.58 4.70
N VAL A 88 2.60 9.61 3.42
CA VAL A 88 1.37 8.95 2.96
C VAL A 88 1.51 7.44 2.94
N TYR A 89 2.71 6.92 2.64
CA TYR A 89 2.98 5.48 2.76
C TYR A 89 3.00 5.05 4.24
N GLN A 90 3.60 5.86 5.11
CA GLN A 90 3.57 5.63 6.56
C GLN A 90 2.14 5.61 7.10
N ALA A 91 1.28 6.54 6.66
CA ALA A 91 -0.12 6.59 7.07
C ALA A 91 -0.89 5.31 6.67
N VAL A 92 -0.65 4.77 5.48
CA VAL A 92 -1.27 3.51 5.04
C VAL A 92 -0.77 2.33 5.88
N ASP A 93 0.51 2.28 6.21
CA ASP A 93 1.08 1.21 7.03
C ASP A 93 0.59 1.27 8.49
N THR A 94 0.39 2.47 9.06
CA THR A 94 -0.29 2.65 10.35
C THR A 94 -1.72 2.11 10.31
N LEU A 95 -2.49 2.44 9.28
CA LEU A 95 -3.88 1.95 9.14
C LEU A 95 -3.95 0.44 8.99
N LYS A 96 -2.99 -0.19 8.29
CA LYS A 96 -2.86 -1.65 8.22
C LYS A 96 -2.52 -2.25 9.58
N ALA A 97 -1.60 -1.64 10.34
CA ALA A 97 -1.24 -2.11 11.67
C ALA A 97 -2.44 -2.05 12.64
N ASP A 98 -3.19 -0.95 12.63
CA ASP A 98 -4.40 -0.77 13.42
C ASP A 98 -5.49 -1.77 13.04
N ALA A 99 -5.68 -2.02 11.73
CA ALA A 99 -6.63 -3.01 11.24
C ALA A 99 -6.23 -4.43 11.67
N MET A 100 -4.94 -4.76 11.63
CA MET A 100 -4.39 -6.03 12.12
C MET A 100 -4.60 -6.20 13.62
N GLN A 101 -4.40 -5.15 14.42
CA GLN A 101 -4.67 -5.19 15.86
C GLN A 101 -6.17 -5.40 16.14
N CYS A 102 -7.04 -4.71 15.40
CA CYS A 102 -8.49 -4.85 15.48
C CYS A 102 -8.97 -6.27 15.14
N TRP A 103 -8.33 -6.94 14.16
CA TRP A 103 -8.62 -8.31 13.79
C TRP A 103 -8.11 -9.32 14.83
N ARG A 104 -6.87 -9.11 15.33
CA ARG A 104 -6.27 -9.95 16.38
C ARG A 104 -7.06 -9.88 17.68
N SER A 105 -7.55 -8.71 18.09
CA SER A 105 -8.33 -8.56 19.33
C SER A 105 -9.70 -9.27 19.29
N ARG A 106 -10.18 -9.60 18.10
CA ARG A 106 -11.39 -10.40 17.87
C ARG A 106 -11.11 -11.90 17.71
N HIS A 107 -9.92 -12.36 18.06
CA HIS A 107 -9.48 -13.75 17.90
C HIS A 107 -9.43 -14.23 16.44
N ARG A 108 -9.03 -13.33 15.52
CA ARG A 108 -8.78 -13.66 14.11
C ARG A 108 -9.97 -14.34 13.43
N PRO A 109 -11.17 -13.73 13.47
CA PRO A 109 -12.35 -14.37 12.94
C PRO A 109 -12.25 -14.48 11.41
N GLU A 110 -12.88 -15.50 10.83
CA GLU A 110 -12.94 -15.67 9.38
C GLU A 110 -13.84 -14.62 8.73
N THR A 111 -14.89 -14.18 9.43
CA THR A 111 -15.77 -13.09 9.00
C THR A 111 -16.08 -12.11 10.14
N CYS A 112 -16.45 -10.88 9.81
CA CYS A 112 -16.62 -9.81 10.79
C CYS A 112 -18.03 -9.22 10.71
N SER A 113 -18.79 -9.34 11.79
CA SER A 113 -20.11 -8.71 11.93
C SER A 113 -20.05 -7.18 11.98
N ASP A 114 -18.93 -6.64 12.47
CA ASP A 114 -18.73 -5.19 12.65
C ASP A 114 -18.07 -4.53 11.42
N PHE A 115 -17.98 -5.26 10.30
CA PHE A 115 -17.37 -4.77 9.07
C PHE A 115 -18.12 -3.54 8.54
N HIS A 116 -17.39 -2.45 8.26
CA HIS A 116 -17.95 -1.14 7.86
C HIS A 116 -18.96 -0.54 8.85
N SER A 117 -18.86 -0.87 10.14
CA SER A 117 -19.63 -0.17 11.17
C SER A 117 -19.15 1.28 11.36
N GLU A 118 -20.04 2.16 11.82
CA GLU A 118 -19.74 3.59 12.06
C GLU A 118 -18.56 3.78 13.02
N LYS A 119 -18.40 2.87 14.00
CA LYS A 119 -17.26 2.86 14.93
C LYS A 119 -15.90 2.63 14.27
N LYS A 120 -15.89 2.17 13.02
CA LYS A 120 -14.68 1.91 12.22
C LYS A 120 -14.45 2.96 11.14
N LEU A 121 -15.31 3.97 11.06
CA LEU A 121 -15.13 5.09 10.14
C LEU A 121 -13.90 5.91 10.55
N ILE A 122 -12.96 6.05 9.63
CA ILE A 122 -11.76 6.88 9.81
C ILE A 122 -12.21 8.33 9.62
N THR A 123 -12.16 9.12 10.70
CA THR A 123 -12.47 10.56 10.65
C THR A 123 -11.19 11.35 10.90
N PRO A 124 -10.80 12.27 9.99
CA PRO A 124 -9.65 13.14 10.23
C PRO A 124 -9.87 14.01 11.49
N PRO A 125 -8.86 14.19 12.36
CA PRO A 125 -8.98 14.99 13.57
C PRO A 125 -8.94 16.51 13.30
N THR A 126 -9.58 16.97 12.23
CA THR A 126 -9.56 18.38 11.76
C THR A 126 -10.67 19.23 12.35
N ALA A 127 -11.36 18.74 13.39
CA ALA A 127 -12.52 19.43 13.95
C ALA A 127 -12.18 20.80 14.58
N GLY A 128 -11.01 20.90 15.21
CA GLY A 128 -10.51 22.17 15.78
C GLY A 128 -10.18 23.20 14.71
N ASP A 129 -9.37 22.79 13.73
CA ASP A 129 -8.90 23.66 12.64
C ASP A 129 -10.08 24.16 11.79
N ARG A 130 -11.02 23.26 11.43
CA ARG A 130 -12.21 23.64 10.67
C ARG A 130 -13.10 24.64 11.43
N LYS A 131 -13.18 24.51 12.76
CA LYS A 131 -13.92 25.49 13.59
C LYS A 131 -13.23 26.85 13.60
N ALA A 132 -11.90 26.88 13.68
CA ALA A 132 -11.12 28.11 13.66
C ALA A 132 -11.24 28.85 12.31
N GLU A 133 -11.31 28.09 11.22
CA GLU A 133 -11.43 28.62 9.84
C GLU A 133 -12.89 28.87 9.39
N GLY A 134 -13.88 28.61 10.24
CA GLY A 134 -15.30 28.77 9.88
C GLY A 134 -15.78 27.75 8.83
N LEU A 135 -15.04 26.67 8.62
CA LEU A 135 -15.39 25.60 7.69
C LEU A 135 -16.46 24.67 8.28
N PRO A 136 -17.35 24.11 7.43
CA PRO A 136 -18.32 23.12 7.89
C PRO A 136 -17.62 21.88 8.45
N LYS A 137 -18.30 21.20 9.38
CA LYS A 137 -17.84 19.92 9.94
C LYS A 137 -17.53 18.94 8.81
N TRP A 138 -16.56 18.06 9.04
CA TRP A 138 -16.26 16.99 8.09
C TRP A 138 -17.51 16.16 7.81
N ASP A 139 -17.88 16.07 6.54
CA ASP A 139 -19.05 15.33 6.12
C ASP A 139 -18.79 13.83 6.20
N LYS A 140 -19.34 13.21 7.24
CA LYS A 140 -19.28 11.76 7.46
C LYS A 140 -20.24 10.98 6.56
N SER A 141 -21.18 11.65 5.89
CA SER A 141 -22.24 11.02 5.09
C SER A 141 -21.91 10.87 3.61
N ASN A 142 -20.89 11.58 3.10
CA ASN A 142 -20.46 11.48 1.71
C ASN A 142 -19.79 10.10 1.43
N PRO A 143 -20.41 9.22 0.63
CA PRO A 143 -19.91 7.87 0.38
C PRO A 143 -18.53 7.83 -0.28
N THR A 144 -18.18 8.88 -1.03
CA THR A 144 -16.92 8.99 -1.77
C THR A 144 -15.73 9.21 -0.83
N ASN A 145 -15.99 9.82 0.33
CA ASN A 145 -14.97 10.19 1.33
C ASN A 145 -14.99 9.26 2.55
N GLN A 146 -15.94 8.34 2.63
CA GLN A 146 -16.01 7.35 3.71
C GLN A 146 -14.91 6.31 3.52
N ARG A 147 -13.95 6.31 4.44
CA ARG A 147 -12.95 5.24 4.58
C ARG A 147 -13.12 4.59 5.93
N TYR A 148 -13.07 3.27 5.96
CA TYR A 148 -13.17 2.50 7.19
C TYR A 148 -11.85 1.80 7.47
N LEU A 149 -11.52 1.59 8.74
CA LEU A 149 -10.37 0.77 9.14
C LEU A 149 -10.46 -0.65 8.53
N CYS A 150 -11.68 -1.12 8.31
CA CYS A 150 -11.97 -2.39 7.67
C CYS A 150 -11.45 -2.50 6.22
N ASP A 151 -11.22 -1.38 5.52
CA ASP A 151 -10.68 -1.36 4.16
C ASP A 151 -9.22 -1.85 4.09
N TYR A 152 -8.55 -1.91 5.24
CA TYR A 152 -7.17 -2.36 5.43
C TYR A 152 -7.08 -3.71 6.16
N CYS A 153 -8.22 -4.36 6.41
CA CYS A 153 -8.31 -5.60 7.17
C CYS A 153 -7.98 -6.83 6.30
N PRO A 154 -7.28 -7.87 6.83
CA PRO A 154 -6.92 -9.06 6.06
C PRO A 154 -8.13 -9.86 5.53
N ILE A 155 -9.26 -9.80 6.23
CA ILE A 155 -10.51 -10.50 5.84
C ILE A 155 -11.46 -9.60 5.04
N ARG A 156 -10.97 -8.49 4.48
CA ARG A 156 -11.78 -7.54 3.69
C ARG A 156 -12.49 -8.23 2.54
N SER A 157 -11.75 -8.96 1.70
CA SER A 157 -12.29 -9.63 0.51
C SER A 157 -13.45 -10.57 0.85
N VAL A 158 -13.31 -11.35 1.92
CA VAL A 158 -14.35 -12.28 2.38
C VAL A 158 -15.63 -11.55 2.81
N ASN A 159 -15.50 -10.45 3.56
CA ASN A 159 -16.66 -9.67 4.00
C ASN A 159 -17.31 -8.90 2.85
N GLU A 160 -16.52 -8.33 1.94
CA GLU A 160 -17.03 -7.68 0.73
C GLU A 160 -17.80 -8.66 -0.15
N GLN A 161 -17.31 -9.88 -0.33
CA GLN A 161 -18.02 -10.94 -1.05
C GLN A 161 -19.35 -11.27 -0.37
N LYS A 162 -19.38 -11.45 0.96
CA LYS A 162 -20.65 -11.67 1.69
C LYS A 162 -21.64 -10.52 1.53
N VAL A 163 -21.17 -9.27 1.55
CA VAL A 163 -22.03 -8.09 1.35
C VAL A 163 -22.57 -8.05 -0.09
N ARG A 164 -21.73 -8.33 -1.08
CA ARG A 164 -22.15 -8.36 -2.50
C ARG A 164 -23.12 -9.51 -2.79
N ALA A 165 -22.88 -10.69 -2.21
CA ALA A 165 -23.80 -11.84 -2.29
C ALA A 165 -25.17 -11.51 -1.68
N LYS A 166 -25.21 -10.86 -0.50
CA LYS A 166 -26.47 -10.37 0.10
C LYS A 166 -27.19 -9.34 -0.78
N ARG A 167 -26.46 -8.59 -1.60
CA ARG A 167 -27.00 -7.62 -2.57
C ARG A 167 -27.35 -8.26 -3.92
N GLY A 168 -27.19 -9.58 -4.08
CA GLY A 168 -27.48 -10.29 -5.32
C GLY A 168 -26.52 -10.03 -6.47
N LEU A 169 -25.32 -9.49 -6.19
CA LEU A 169 -24.33 -9.12 -7.22
C LEU A 169 -23.41 -10.28 -7.64
N TYR A 170 -23.47 -11.40 -6.92
CA TYR A 170 -22.76 -12.66 -7.22
C TYR A 170 -23.73 -13.81 -6.93
N GLN A 171 -23.84 -14.75 -7.89
CA GLN A 171 -24.46 -16.07 -7.72
C GLN A 171 -23.38 -17.10 -7.41
#